data_AF-D3B9G3-F1
#
_entry.id   AF-D3B9G3-F1
#
_cell.length_a   1.000
_cell.length_b   1.000
_cell.length_c   1.000
_cell.angle_alpha   90.00
_cell.angle_beta   90.00
_cell.angle_gamma   90.00
#
_symmetry.space_group_name_H-M   'P 1'
#
loop_
_entity.id
_entity.type
_entity.pdbx_description
1 polymer ?
#
loop_
_entity_poly.entity_id
_entity_poly.type
_entity_poly.pdbx_seq_one_letter_code
_entity_poly.pdbx_strand_id
1 'polypeptide(L)'
;MVTQKRIKGNFERSIIVGSISHWLGKKADGHTHTHKWSAYIKGINNEELPFIKKVVFHLHSSFKNPNRAVEIPPYEISETGWGEFDLGVTVYFVDPNEKPLDLFHLLRLHPPDGVKTKQPVVSETLDVIIFHDPTESFYNLIKLPEKPAEAAKNHALKLAQDQNLTLQEQAEINKLIDGRTKTIADVQKYRDMWKEKEGESLQLYQSIQQMEKTKLIYQKKLEKYNQMKQQQQQQQQQQQQIDTNMTDVNSNVINQQPIPMDLTTAATTTTTNTNNTTAFTTTTNSNTVII
;
A
#
# COMPACT_ATOMS: atom_id res chain seq x y z
N MET A 1 -28.79 19.94 -21.42
CA MET A 1 -27.85 19.42 -20.41
C MET A 1 -26.60 20.28 -20.46
N VAL A 2 -26.32 21.05 -19.43
CA VAL A 2 -25.11 21.89 -19.39
C VAL A 2 -23.95 20.96 -19.04
N THR A 3 -23.09 20.68 -20.02
CA THR A 3 -21.87 19.89 -19.80
C THR A 3 -20.95 20.70 -18.89
N GLN A 4 -20.84 20.32 -17.62
CA GLN A 4 -19.92 20.98 -16.69
C GLN A 4 -18.47 20.63 -17.05
N LYS A 5 -17.63 21.66 -17.19
CA LYS A 5 -16.20 21.50 -17.45
C LYS A 5 -15.53 20.82 -16.26
N ARG A 6 -14.75 19.76 -16.53
CA ARG A 6 -13.98 19.01 -15.54
C ARG A 6 -12.50 19.37 -15.63
N ILE A 7 -11.85 19.47 -14.48
CA ILE A 7 -10.42 19.79 -14.38
C ILE A 7 -9.65 18.48 -14.26
N LYS A 8 -8.82 18.16 -15.25
CA LYS A 8 -8.05 16.91 -15.23
C LYS A 8 -7.00 16.90 -14.12
N GLY A 9 -6.95 15.83 -13.34
CA GLY A 9 -5.95 15.61 -12.30
C GLY A 9 -6.52 15.02 -11.00
N ASN A 10 -5.61 14.71 -10.09
CA ASN A 10 -5.92 14.28 -8.73
C ASN A 10 -5.67 15.43 -7.77
N PHE A 11 -6.67 15.74 -6.95
CA PHE A 11 -6.58 16.81 -5.96
C PHE A 11 -6.83 16.25 -4.57
N GLU A 12 -5.92 16.52 -3.65
CA GLU A 12 -5.95 15.98 -2.30
C GLU A 12 -6.43 17.03 -1.28
N ARG A 13 -7.22 16.58 -0.31
CA ARG A 13 -7.61 17.37 0.87
C ARG A 13 -7.45 16.57 2.12
N SER A 14 -6.69 17.10 3.06
CA SER A 14 -6.52 16.48 4.36
C SER A 14 -7.68 16.81 5.29
N ILE A 15 -8.14 15.81 6.03
CA ILE A 15 -9.17 15.91 7.05
C ILE A 15 -8.71 15.18 8.32
N ILE A 16 -9.25 15.58 9.46
CA ILE A 16 -9.08 14.89 10.72
C ILE A 16 -10.44 14.36 11.12
N VAL A 17 -10.54 13.04 11.29
CA VAL A 17 -11.69 12.39 11.92
C VAL A 17 -11.27 11.99 13.32
N GLY A 18 -12.07 12.31 14.31
CA GLY A 18 -11.68 12.03 15.68
C GLY A 18 -12.80 12.09 16.70
N SER A 19 -12.42 11.80 17.93
CA SER A 19 -13.27 11.88 19.10
C SER A 19 -12.49 12.33 20.32
N ILE A 20 -13.15 13.10 21.18
CA ILE A 20 -12.66 13.47 22.51
C ILE A 20 -13.66 12.93 23.53
N SER A 21 -13.19 12.25 24.57
CA SER A 21 -14.04 11.71 25.64
C SER A 21 -13.57 12.16 27.02
N HIS A 22 -14.55 12.40 27.90
CA HIS A 22 -14.36 12.86 29.27
C HIS A 22 -15.06 11.88 30.20
N TRP A 23 -14.31 11.38 31.18
CA TRP A 23 -14.87 10.57 32.25
C TRP A 23 -15.75 11.44 33.16
N LEU A 24 -17.00 11.03 33.38
CA LEU A 24 -17.97 11.78 34.19
C LEU A 24 -17.81 11.56 35.70
N GLY A 25 -17.08 10.52 36.10
CA GLY A 25 -16.85 10.20 37.51
C GLY A 25 -18.15 10.09 38.32
N LYS A 26 -18.17 10.69 39.51
CA LYS A 26 -19.33 10.68 40.43
C LYS A 26 -20.53 11.50 39.94
N LYS A 27 -20.39 12.27 38.85
CA LYS A 27 -21.47 13.06 38.24
C LYS A 27 -22.23 12.29 37.16
N ALA A 28 -21.88 11.03 36.90
CA ALA A 28 -22.69 10.14 36.08
C ALA A 28 -24.05 9.90 36.76
N ASP A 29 -25.10 9.67 35.96
CA ASP A 29 -26.49 9.41 36.40
C ASP A 29 -26.67 8.03 37.08
N GLY A 30 -25.78 7.69 38.02
CA GLY A 30 -25.87 6.50 38.85
C GLY A 30 -25.23 5.27 38.22
N HIS A 31 -25.66 4.80 37.04
CA HIS A 31 -25.20 3.48 36.54
C HIS A 31 -25.13 3.26 35.01
N THR A 32 -25.63 4.16 34.16
CA THR A 32 -25.82 3.87 32.72
C THR A 32 -24.74 4.44 31.80
N HIS A 33 -24.36 5.71 31.94
CA HIS A 33 -23.34 6.35 31.10
C HIS A 33 -22.12 6.79 31.91
N THR A 34 -20.92 6.41 31.48
CA THR A 34 -19.67 6.66 32.23
C THR A 34 -18.85 7.81 31.65
N HIS A 35 -19.03 8.10 30.35
CA HIS A 35 -18.30 9.12 29.62
C HIS A 35 -19.24 10.05 28.86
N LYS A 36 -18.83 11.30 28.73
CA LYS A 36 -19.32 12.22 27.69
C LYS A 36 -18.28 12.27 26.60
N TRP A 37 -18.69 12.10 25.35
CA TRP A 37 -17.78 12.12 24.22
C TRP A 37 -18.34 12.97 23.09
N SER A 38 -17.42 13.53 22.30
CA SER A 38 -17.74 14.31 21.12
C SER A 38 -16.94 13.75 19.95
N ALA A 39 -17.61 13.43 18.85
CA ALA A 39 -16.99 12.98 17.62
C ALA A 39 -17.10 14.07 16.56
N TYR A 40 -16.08 14.22 15.71
CA TYR A 40 -16.00 15.31 14.75
C TYR A 40 -15.20 14.95 13.51
N ILE A 41 -15.45 15.73 12.46
CA ILE A 41 -14.58 15.86 11.29
C ILE A 41 -14.22 17.33 11.09
N LYS A 42 -12.93 17.61 10.90
CA LYS A 42 -12.40 18.99 10.75
C LYS A 42 -11.22 19.04 9.79
N GLY A 43 -10.92 20.22 9.26
CA GLY A 43 -9.68 20.45 8.51
C GLY A 43 -8.45 20.45 9.42
N ILE A 44 -7.27 20.33 8.81
CA ILE A 44 -6.02 20.62 9.52
C ILE A 44 -6.08 22.07 10.02
N ASN A 45 -5.59 22.32 11.24
CA ASN A 45 -5.59 23.67 11.84
C ASN A 45 -6.98 24.32 11.96
N ASN A 46 -8.06 23.53 12.04
CA ASN A 46 -9.45 24.02 12.03
C ASN A 46 -9.82 24.80 10.76
N GLU A 47 -9.22 24.45 9.62
CA GLU A 47 -9.66 24.97 8.32
C GLU A 47 -11.12 24.59 8.05
N GLU A 48 -11.86 25.51 7.43
CA GLU A 48 -13.19 25.22 6.93
C GLU A 48 -13.14 24.21 5.77
N LEU A 49 -14.18 23.36 5.68
CA LEU A 49 -14.30 22.33 4.65
C LEU A 49 -15.47 22.65 3.70
N PRO A 50 -15.35 23.69 2.84
CA PRO A 50 -16.45 24.20 2.03
C PRO A 50 -16.92 23.23 0.94
N PHE A 51 -16.14 22.18 0.67
CA PHE A 51 -16.49 21.12 -0.27
C PHE A 51 -17.44 20.06 0.34
N ILE A 52 -17.65 20.08 1.67
CA ILE A 52 -18.58 19.19 2.39
C ILE A 52 -19.96 19.84 2.43
N LYS A 53 -20.99 19.07 2.08
CA LYS A 53 -22.40 19.46 2.17
C LYS A 53 -23.03 19.06 3.50
N LYS A 54 -22.76 17.82 3.93
CA LYS A 54 -23.21 17.30 5.22
C LYS A 54 -22.38 16.09 5.62
N VAL A 55 -22.38 15.80 6.91
CA VAL A 55 -21.73 14.63 7.49
C VAL A 55 -22.78 13.84 8.25
N VAL A 56 -22.82 12.53 8.04
CA VAL A 56 -23.70 11.63 8.79
C VAL A 56 -22.85 10.73 9.67
N PHE A 57 -23.05 10.85 10.98
CA PHE A 57 -22.45 9.97 11.97
C PHE A 57 -23.38 8.78 12.22
N HIS A 58 -22.84 7.58 12.07
CA HIS A 58 -23.52 6.30 12.26
C HIS A 58 -23.10 5.69 13.60
N LEU A 59 -23.88 5.96 14.64
CA LEU A 59 -23.71 5.43 15.98
C LEU A 59 -24.16 3.96 16.06
N HIS A 60 -23.77 3.28 17.14
CA HIS A 60 -24.26 1.94 17.45
C HIS A 60 -25.82 1.91 17.54
N SER A 61 -26.41 0.78 17.16
CA SER A 61 -27.87 0.58 17.08
C SER A 61 -28.63 0.81 18.39
N SER A 62 -27.94 0.77 19.53
CA SER A 62 -28.51 1.06 20.86
C SER A 62 -28.82 2.54 21.08
N PHE A 63 -28.26 3.45 20.29
CA PHE A 63 -28.54 4.88 20.42
C PHE A 63 -29.87 5.22 19.75
N LYS A 64 -30.63 6.13 20.36
CA LYS A 64 -31.81 6.72 19.71
C LYS A 64 -31.35 7.52 18.49
N ASN A 65 -31.99 7.31 17.35
CA ASN A 65 -31.62 7.92 16.07
C ASN A 65 -30.12 7.69 15.78
N PRO A 66 -29.68 6.45 15.51
CA PRO A 66 -28.26 6.13 15.38
C PRO A 66 -27.60 6.84 14.20
N ASN A 67 -28.37 7.35 13.23
CA ASN A 67 -27.85 8.15 12.13
C ASN A 67 -28.08 9.64 12.42
N ARG A 68 -27.00 10.41 12.64
CA ARG A 68 -27.05 11.84 12.97
C ARG A 68 -26.43 12.64 11.84
N ALA A 69 -27.24 13.42 11.14
CA ALA A 69 -26.78 14.30 10.08
C ALA A 69 -26.45 15.69 10.63
N VAL A 70 -25.27 16.21 10.27
CA VAL A 70 -24.82 17.57 10.56
C VAL A 70 -24.54 18.26 9.22
N GLU A 71 -25.33 19.28 8.90
CA GLU A 71 -25.26 19.98 7.61
C GLU A 71 -24.43 21.27 7.67
N ILE A 72 -24.18 21.79 8.88
CA ILE A 72 -23.51 23.08 9.09
C ILE A 72 -22.31 22.85 10.01
N PRO A 73 -21.11 23.37 9.69
CA PRO A 73 -19.96 23.27 10.57
C PRO A 73 -20.19 24.02 11.90
N PRO A 74 -19.59 23.58 13.02
CA PRO A 74 -18.67 22.45 13.15
C PRO A 74 -19.37 21.10 12.95
N TYR A 75 -18.76 20.22 12.15
CA TYR A 75 -19.29 18.89 11.89
C TYR A 75 -18.99 17.97 13.07
N GLU A 76 -19.75 18.12 14.14
CA GLU A 76 -19.55 17.40 15.39
C GLU A 76 -20.87 16.91 16.00
N ILE A 77 -20.79 15.82 16.75
CA ILE A 77 -21.87 15.33 17.61
C ILE A 77 -21.33 15.13 19.01
N SER A 78 -22.18 15.33 20.03
CA SER A 78 -21.84 15.06 21.42
C SER A 78 -22.87 14.12 22.03
N GLU A 79 -22.39 13.09 22.71
CA GLU A 79 -23.22 12.06 23.31
C GLU A 79 -22.63 11.57 24.64
N THR A 80 -23.38 10.73 25.33
CA THR A 80 -22.91 10.05 26.55
C THR A 80 -23.02 8.54 26.37
N GLY A 81 -22.10 7.80 26.97
CA GLY A 81 -22.06 6.35 26.80
C GLY A 81 -21.04 5.69 27.70
N TRP A 82 -20.97 4.36 27.60
CA TRP A 82 -20.08 3.53 28.40
C TRP A 82 -19.17 2.63 27.58
N GLY A 83 -19.51 2.40 26.31
CA GLY A 83 -18.80 1.49 25.43
C GLY A 83 -18.05 2.21 24.31
N GLU A 84 -16.98 1.56 23.88
CA GLU A 84 -16.21 1.89 22.67
C GLU A 84 -16.81 1.14 21.49
N PHE A 85 -16.87 1.76 20.32
CA PHE A 85 -17.41 1.16 19.10
C PHE A 85 -16.84 1.85 17.86
N ASP A 86 -16.92 1.16 16.72
CA ASP A 86 -16.59 1.75 15.41
C ASP A 86 -17.71 2.70 14.97
N LEU A 87 -17.40 3.99 14.99
CA LEU A 87 -18.27 5.06 14.51
C LEU A 87 -18.11 5.18 13.00
N GLY A 88 -19.18 4.89 12.26
CA GLY A 88 -19.23 5.18 10.82
C GLY A 88 -19.43 6.67 10.58
N VAL A 89 -18.74 7.23 9.60
CA VAL A 89 -18.85 8.65 9.23
C VAL A 89 -18.97 8.75 7.72
N THR A 90 -20.15 9.10 7.22
CA THR A 90 -20.39 9.32 5.79
C THR A 90 -20.37 10.81 5.47
N VAL A 91 -19.42 11.23 4.63
CA VAL A 91 -19.28 12.60 4.16
C VAL A 91 -19.96 12.74 2.81
N TYR A 92 -20.92 13.66 2.71
CA TYR A 92 -21.56 14.04 1.45
C TYR A 92 -20.96 15.34 0.94
N PHE A 93 -20.61 15.37 -0.34
CA PHE A 93 -20.01 16.54 -0.98
C PHE A 93 -21.06 17.50 -1.54
N VAL A 94 -20.65 18.76 -1.73
CA VAL A 94 -21.49 19.79 -2.37
C VAL A 94 -21.82 19.43 -3.81
N ASP A 95 -20.85 18.86 -4.54
CA ASP A 95 -21.09 18.35 -5.89
C ASP A 95 -21.86 17.02 -5.83
N PRO A 96 -23.10 16.94 -6.35
CA PRO A 96 -23.88 15.71 -6.33
C PRO A 96 -23.32 14.61 -7.24
N ASN A 97 -22.39 14.93 -8.14
CA ASN A 97 -21.72 13.94 -8.98
C ASN A 97 -20.58 13.23 -8.25
N GLU A 98 -20.11 13.78 -7.13
CA GLU A 98 -19.08 13.16 -6.30
C GLU A 98 -19.72 12.15 -5.36
N LYS A 99 -19.16 10.95 -5.29
CA LYS A 99 -19.70 9.88 -4.44
C LYS A 99 -19.49 10.22 -2.97
N PRO A 100 -20.44 9.92 -2.07
CA PRO A 100 -20.20 10.03 -0.63
C PRO A 100 -18.99 9.19 -0.21
N LEU A 101 -18.25 9.70 0.78
CA LEU A 101 -17.08 9.03 1.35
C LEU A 101 -17.45 8.42 2.70
N ASP A 102 -17.26 7.12 2.84
CA ASP A 102 -17.46 6.39 4.09
C ASP A 102 -16.13 6.21 4.83
N LEU A 103 -16.10 6.65 6.08
CA LEU A 103 -14.96 6.58 6.99
C LEU A 103 -15.37 5.82 8.26
N PHE A 104 -14.39 5.24 8.95
CA PHE A 104 -14.59 4.57 10.22
C PHE A 104 -13.63 5.14 11.26
N HIS A 105 -14.16 5.42 12.46
CA HIS A 105 -13.38 5.93 13.57
C HIS A 105 -13.68 5.12 14.83
N LEU A 106 -12.64 4.55 15.45
CA LEU A 106 -12.80 3.86 16.72
C LEU A 106 -12.96 4.88 17.85
N LEU A 107 -14.17 4.98 18.39
CA LEU A 107 -14.45 5.81 19.57
C LEU A 107 -13.73 5.21 20.79
N ARG A 108 -12.75 5.94 21.33
CA ARG A 108 -12.02 5.54 22.54
C ARG A 108 -12.49 6.32 23.77
N LEU A 109 -12.80 5.60 24.83
CA LEU A 109 -13.20 6.15 26.13
C LEU A 109 -12.06 6.06 27.15
N HIS A 110 -11.22 5.05 27.04
CA HIS A 110 -10.13 4.81 27.98
C HIS A 110 -8.77 5.07 27.34
N PRO A 111 -7.78 5.56 28.12
CA PRO A 111 -6.43 5.71 27.64
C PRO A 111 -5.80 4.33 27.36
N PRO A 112 -4.91 4.23 26.36
CA PRO A 112 -4.34 2.96 25.92
C PRO A 112 -3.61 2.18 27.03
N ASP A 113 -3.01 2.88 27.99
CA ASP A 113 -2.25 2.27 29.08
C ASP A 113 -3.09 1.89 30.31
N GLY A 114 -4.42 2.09 30.25
CA GLY A 114 -5.33 1.82 31.37
C GLY A 114 -5.13 2.71 32.61
N VAL A 115 -4.20 3.67 32.55
CA VAL A 115 -3.94 4.63 33.63
C VAL A 115 -5.14 5.56 33.75
N LYS A 116 -5.80 5.57 34.91
CA LYS A 116 -6.91 6.50 35.17
C LYS A 116 -6.37 7.93 35.22
N THR A 117 -6.59 8.68 34.15
CA THR A 117 -6.25 10.11 34.10
C THR A 117 -7.51 10.95 34.25
N LYS A 118 -7.37 12.17 34.78
CA LYS A 118 -8.42 13.20 34.72
C LYS A 118 -8.45 13.91 33.36
N GLN A 119 -7.51 13.60 32.48
CA GLN A 119 -7.37 14.24 31.18
C GLN A 119 -8.36 13.61 30.19
N PRO A 120 -8.89 14.38 29.24
CA PRO A 120 -9.72 13.81 28.20
C PRO A 120 -8.93 12.83 27.34
N VAL A 121 -9.58 11.76 26.90
CA VAL A 121 -9.00 10.83 25.93
C VAL A 121 -9.31 11.37 24.55
N VAL A 122 -8.25 11.65 23.79
CA VAL A 122 -8.33 12.14 22.40
C VAL A 122 -7.87 11.03 21.48
N SER A 123 -8.69 10.70 20.49
CA SER A 123 -8.39 9.75 19.42
C SER A 123 -8.67 10.45 18.10
N GLU A 124 -7.63 10.74 17.32
CA GLU A 124 -7.73 11.43 16.03
C GLU A 124 -6.93 10.66 14.97
N THR A 125 -7.50 10.58 13.78
CA THR A 125 -6.84 10.02 12.59
C THR A 125 -6.81 11.08 11.50
N LEU A 126 -5.62 11.30 10.94
CA LEU A 126 -5.44 12.13 9.75
C LEU A 126 -5.73 11.28 8.52
N ASP A 127 -6.64 11.75 7.67
CA ASP A 127 -6.99 11.11 6.40
C ASP A 127 -6.87 12.11 5.25
N VAL A 128 -6.73 11.59 4.02
CA VAL A 128 -6.54 12.37 2.81
C VAL A 128 -7.58 11.95 1.77
N ILE A 129 -8.52 12.85 1.48
CA ILE A 129 -9.51 12.66 0.43
C ILE A 129 -8.88 12.99 -0.92
N ILE A 130 -9.04 12.11 -1.90
CA ILE A 130 -8.56 12.31 -3.27
C ILE A 130 -9.75 12.49 -4.20
N PHE A 131 -9.83 13.65 -4.85
CA PHE A 131 -10.84 13.97 -5.86
C PHE A 131 -10.25 13.80 -7.26
N HIS A 132 -10.88 12.95 -8.08
CA HIS A 132 -10.45 12.67 -9.45
C HIS A 132 -11.26 13.44 -10.48
N ASP A 133 -10.58 14.24 -11.28
CA ASP A 133 -11.15 15.08 -12.33
C ASP A 133 -12.38 15.90 -11.86
N PRO A 134 -12.34 16.67 -10.76
CA PRO A 134 -13.51 17.37 -10.23
C PRO A 134 -14.12 18.36 -11.24
N THR A 135 -15.40 18.70 -11.07
CA THR A 135 -16.01 19.81 -11.82
C THR A 135 -15.30 21.11 -11.49
N GLU A 136 -15.25 22.07 -12.43
CA GLU A 136 -14.57 23.35 -12.22
C GLU A 136 -15.11 24.11 -11.00
N SER A 137 -16.42 24.06 -10.75
CA SER A 137 -17.05 24.62 -9.55
C SER A 137 -16.59 23.94 -8.27
N PHE A 138 -16.52 22.60 -8.25
CA PHE A 138 -16.13 21.83 -7.08
C PHE A 138 -14.62 21.95 -6.82
N TYR A 139 -13.83 21.98 -7.89
CA TYR A 139 -12.40 22.23 -7.84
C TYR A 139 -12.07 23.53 -7.10
N ASN A 140 -12.82 24.61 -7.33
CA ASN A 140 -12.60 25.86 -6.62
C ASN A 140 -12.84 25.72 -5.11
N LEU A 141 -13.79 24.87 -4.68
CA LEU A 141 -14.02 24.57 -3.26
C LEU A 141 -12.88 23.73 -2.65
N ILE A 142 -12.29 22.85 -3.44
CA ILE A 142 -11.13 22.04 -3.05
C ILE A 142 -9.87 22.92 -2.97
N LYS A 143 -9.68 23.85 -3.92
CA LYS A 143 -8.46 24.65 -4.06
C LYS A 143 -8.37 25.91 -3.20
N LEU A 144 -9.49 26.36 -2.63
CA LEU A 144 -9.54 27.63 -1.88
C LEU A 144 -8.40 27.67 -0.85
N PRO A 145 -7.50 28.67 -0.92
CA PRO A 145 -6.47 28.84 0.09
C PRO A 145 -7.12 29.23 1.40
N GLU A 146 -6.62 28.62 2.47
CA GLU A 146 -6.94 28.85 3.88
C GLU A 146 -7.26 30.33 4.15
N LYS A 147 -8.54 30.70 4.11
CA LYS A 147 -8.97 31.92 4.79
C LYS A 147 -8.96 31.57 6.26
N PRO A 148 -8.23 32.30 7.14
CA PRO A 148 -8.42 32.15 8.57
C PRO A 148 -9.92 32.32 8.83
N ALA A 149 -10.53 31.34 9.48
CA ALA A 149 -11.97 31.31 9.76
C ALA A 149 -12.36 32.48 10.68
N GLU A 150 -12.54 33.65 10.09
CA GLU A 150 -12.94 34.87 10.80
C GLU A 150 -14.47 35.04 10.80
N ALA A 151 -15.20 34.03 10.32
CA ALA A 151 -16.66 34.04 10.18
C ALA A 151 -17.40 33.05 11.10
N ALA A 152 -16.73 32.16 11.84
CA ALA A 152 -17.36 31.32 12.86
C ALA A 152 -17.34 32.00 14.24
N LYS A 153 -17.80 33.25 14.30
CA LYS A 153 -18.09 33.91 15.57
C LYS A 153 -19.46 33.46 16.08
N ASN A 154 -19.45 32.88 17.28
CA ASN A 154 -20.47 32.99 18.34
C ASN A 154 -21.51 31.86 18.47
N HIS A 155 -21.17 30.85 19.28
CA HIS A 155 -22.05 30.44 20.40
C HIS A 155 -21.23 29.79 21.53
N ALA A 156 -20.27 28.92 21.20
CA ALA A 156 -19.41 28.27 22.19
C ALA A 156 -18.43 29.24 22.90
N LEU A 157 -17.97 30.28 22.20
CA LEU A 157 -17.04 31.26 22.76
C LEU A 157 -17.68 32.18 23.82
N LYS A 158 -19.00 32.39 23.75
CA LYS A 158 -19.71 33.26 24.71
C LYS A 158 -19.87 32.60 26.09
N LEU A 159 -19.82 31.26 26.16
CA LEU A 159 -19.82 30.51 27.41
C LEU A 159 -18.43 30.42 28.06
N ALA A 160 -17.36 30.62 27.27
CA ALA A 160 -15.97 30.59 27.75
C ALA A 160 -15.43 31.99 28.12
N GLN A 161 -16.03 33.07 27.62
CA GLN A 161 -15.57 34.45 27.84
C GLN A 161 -15.78 35.00 29.27
N ASP A 162 -16.50 34.28 30.14
CA ASP A 162 -16.65 34.65 31.55
C ASP A 162 -15.55 34.07 32.46
N GLN A 163 -14.61 33.30 31.91
CA GLN A 163 -13.40 32.88 32.63
C GLN A 163 -12.20 33.57 32.02
N ASN A 164 -11.73 34.64 32.66
CA ASN A 164 -10.39 35.19 32.37
C ASN A 164 -9.36 34.10 32.66
N LEU A 165 -8.81 33.53 31.59
CA LEU A 165 -7.76 32.53 31.65
C LEU A 165 -6.52 33.14 32.32
N THR A 166 -5.92 32.43 33.27
CA THR A 166 -4.75 32.93 33.98
C THR A 166 -3.56 33.08 33.04
N LEU A 167 -2.64 33.99 33.36
CA LEU A 167 -1.42 34.21 32.57
C LEU A 167 -0.57 32.93 32.40
N GLN A 168 -0.66 32.00 33.36
CA GLN A 168 0.02 30.70 33.34
C GLN A 168 -0.61 29.76 32.30
N GLU A 169 -1.93 29.64 32.29
CA GLU A 169 -2.66 28.81 31.31
C GLU A 169 -2.45 29.33 29.88
N GLN A 170 -2.39 30.66 29.69
CA GLN A 170 -2.08 31.26 28.39
C GLN A 170 -0.67 30.91 27.90
N ALA A 171 0.31 30.84 28.79
CA ALA A 171 1.68 30.45 28.47
C ALA A 171 1.80 28.96 28.11
N GLU A 172 1.04 28.09 28.81
CA GLU A 172 0.97 26.67 28.48
C GLU A 172 0.35 26.42 27.10
N ILE A 173 -0.71 27.15 26.76
CA ILE A 173 -1.33 27.09 25.42
C ILE A 173 -0.32 27.46 24.34
N ASN A 174 0.44 28.56 24.51
CA ASN A 174 1.44 28.96 23.53
C ASN A 174 2.54 27.90 23.36
N LYS A 175 2.98 27.28 24.46
CA LYS A 175 3.96 26.19 24.42
C LYS A 175 3.42 24.96 23.68
N LEU A 176 2.14 24.64 23.84
CA LEU A 176 1.48 23.56 23.11
C LEU A 176 1.34 23.88 21.62
N ILE A 177 1.02 25.13 21.26
CA ILE A 177 0.96 25.59 19.86
C ILE A 177 2.34 25.47 19.20
N ASP A 178 3.39 25.92 19.87
CA ASP A 178 4.76 25.81 19.37
C ASP A 178 5.20 24.36 19.21
N GLY A 179 4.88 23.51 20.18
CA GLY A 179 5.14 22.07 20.13
C GLY A 179 4.43 21.41 18.94
N ARG A 180 3.13 21.68 18.79
CA ARG A 180 2.32 21.18 17.67
C ARG A 180 2.88 21.64 16.33
N THR A 181 3.29 22.90 16.21
CA THR A 181 3.87 23.45 14.98
C THR A 181 5.17 22.73 14.60
N LYS A 182 6.04 22.45 15.58
CA LYS A 182 7.26 21.66 15.36
C LYS A 182 6.94 20.23 14.92
N THR A 183 6.01 19.56 15.60
CA THR A 183 5.60 18.20 15.24
C THR A 183 5.02 18.13 13.83
N ILE A 184 4.21 19.12 13.43
CA ILE A 184 3.68 19.20 12.06
C ILE A 184 4.82 19.38 11.04
N ALA A 185 5.80 20.24 11.33
CA ALA A 185 6.96 20.42 10.46
C ALA A 185 7.79 19.14 10.31
N ASP A 186 8.00 18.40 11.41
CA ASP A 186 8.70 17.12 11.39
C ASP A 186 7.92 16.06 10.58
N VAL A 187 6.60 15.97 10.76
CA VAL A 187 5.75 15.07 9.96
C VAL A 187 5.86 15.38 8.48
N GLN A 188 5.82 16.66 8.10
CA GLN A 188 5.97 17.08 6.71
C GLN A 188 7.35 16.72 6.15
N LYS A 189 8.42 16.97 6.92
CA LYS A 189 9.79 16.58 6.56
C LYS A 189 9.91 15.07 6.31
N TYR A 190 9.38 14.23 7.21
CA TYR A 190 9.44 12.78 7.03
C TYR A 190 8.63 12.30 5.83
N ARG A 191 7.49 12.94 5.55
CA ARG A 191 6.69 12.65 4.35
C ARG A 191 7.46 12.95 3.06
N ASP A 192 8.14 14.09 3.00
CA ASP A 192 8.92 14.48 1.83
C ASP A 192 10.14 13.56 1.64
N MET A 193 10.84 13.21 2.72
CA MET A 193 11.92 12.22 2.69
C MET A 193 11.45 10.83 2.22
N TRP A 194 10.26 10.40 2.64
CA TRP A 194 9.70 9.12 2.22
C TRP A 194 9.40 9.12 0.71
N LYS A 195 8.81 10.19 0.17
CA LYS A 195 8.58 10.34 -1.28
C LYS A 195 9.87 10.29 -2.09
N GLU A 196 10.94 10.92 -1.60
CA GLU A 196 12.25 10.85 -2.25
C GLU A 196 12.80 9.41 -2.26
N LYS A 197 12.75 8.71 -1.12
CA LYS A 197 13.22 7.32 -1.01
C LYS A 197 12.39 6.34 -1.83
N GLU A 198 11.10 6.57 -1.96
CA GLU A 198 10.22 5.81 -2.87
C GLU A 198 10.66 5.98 -4.33
N GLY A 199 11.00 7.21 -4.74
CA GLY A 199 11.56 7.50 -6.07
C GLY A 199 12.90 6.81 -6.32
N GLU A 200 13.83 6.85 -5.37
CA GLU A 200 15.12 6.13 -5.46
C GLU A 200 14.91 4.61 -5.61
N SER A 201 13.99 4.04 -4.81
CA SER A 201 13.66 2.62 -4.86
C SER A 201 13.15 2.20 -6.24
N LEU A 202 12.27 3.02 -6.83
CA LEU A 202 11.73 2.77 -8.17
C LEU A 202 12.83 2.81 -9.25
N GLN A 203 13.77 3.74 -9.15
CA GLN A 203 14.92 3.81 -10.07
C GLN A 203 15.82 2.59 -9.95
N LEU A 204 16.10 2.13 -8.72
CA LEU A 204 16.90 0.93 -8.49
C LEU A 204 16.21 -0.30 -9.07
N TYR A 205 14.89 -0.41 -8.89
CA TYR A 205 14.11 -1.51 -9.47
C TYR A 205 14.19 -1.52 -11.00
N GLN A 206 14.06 -0.36 -11.65
CA GLN A 206 14.24 -0.24 -13.10
C GLN A 206 15.66 -0.63 -13.55
N SER A 207 16.69 -0.25 -12.79
CA SER A 207 18.07 -0.63 -13.05
C SER A 207 18.29 -2.15 -12.96
N ILE A 208 17.72 -2.81 -11.95
CA ILE A 208 17.74 -4.27 -11.82
C ILE A 208 17.14 -4.94 -13.06
N GLN A 209 15.97 -4.47 -13.51
CA GLN A 209 15.31 -5.00 -14.70
C GLN A 209 16.16 -4.84 -15.98
N GLN A 210 16.91 -3.73 -16.11
CA GLN A 210 17.84 -3.54 -17.23
C GLN A 210 19.05 -4.47 -17.16
N MET A 211 19.61 -4.67 -15.97
CA MET A 211 20.71 -5.60 -15.75
C MET A 211 20.29 -7.05 -16.05
N GLU A 212 19.08 -7.46 -15.65
CA GLU A 212 18.55 -8.79 -15.97
C GLU A 212 18.39 -9.01 -17.47
N LYS A 213 17.84 -8.02 -18.19
CA LYS A 213 17.77 -8.06 -19.67
C LYS A 213 19.15 -8.18 -20.30
N THR A 214 20.11 -7.41 -19.82
CA THR A 214 21.49 -7.41 -20.32
C THR A 214 22.15 -8.76 -20.06
N LYS A 215 22.02 -9.31 -18.85
CA LYS A 215 22.50 -10.65 -18.49
C LYS A 215 21.94 -11.71 -19.44
N LEU A 216 20.64 -11.68 -19.73
CA LEU A 216 20.01 -12.62 -20.65
C LEU A 216 20.58 -12.53 -22.08
N ILE A 217 20.86 -11.31 -22.56
CA ILE A 217 21.49 -11.10 -23.87
C ILE A 217 22.87 -11.75 -23.93
N TYR A 218 23.70 -11.56 -22.89
CA TYR A 218 25.03 -12.15 -22.84
C TYR A 218 25.01 -13.67 -22.68
N GLN A 219 24.06 -14.22 -21.91
CA GLN A 219 23.86 -15.66 -21.83
C GLN A 219 23.53 -16.27 -23.19
N LYS A 220 22.60 -15.68 -23.95
CA LYS A 220 22.28 -16.14 -25.32
C LYS A 220 23.47 -16.01 -26.27
N LYS A 221 24.26 -14.94 -26.17
CA LYS A 221 25.50 -14.80 -26.97
C LYS A 221 26.51 -15.89 -26.63
N LEU A 222 26.66 -16.23 -25.35
CA LEU A 222 27.58 -17.26 -24.89
C LEU A 222 27.13 -18.66 -25.36
N GLU A 223 25.84 -18.97 -25.27
CA GLU A 223 25.28 -20.21 -25.82
C GLU A 223 25.54 -20.34 -27.32
N LYS A 224 25.29 -19.27 -28.09
CA LYS A 224 25.55 -19.25 -29.54
C LYS A 224 27.04 -19.45 -29.87
N TYR A 225 27.93 -18.81 -29.11
CA TYR A 225 29.37 -19.00 -29.28
C TYR A 225 29.79 -20.46 -29.01
N ASN A 226 29.28 -21.06 -27.94
CA ASN A 226 29.57 -22.46 -27.59
C ASN A 226 29.05 -23.43 -28.66
N GLN A 227 27.85 -23.18 -29.21
CA GLN A 227 27.29 -23.97 -30.32
C GLN A 227 28.16 -23.89 -31.58
N MET A 228 28.59 -22.68 -31.98
CA MET A 228 29.48 -22.51 -33.13
C MET A 228 30.81 -23.24 -32.95
N LYS A 229 31.39 -23.20 -31.75
CA LYS A 229 32.64 -23.91 -31.44
C LYS A 229 32.48 -25.43 -31.54
N GLN A 230 31.37 -25.98 -31.06
CA GLN A 230 31.06 -27.41 -31.22
C GLN A 230 30.86 -27.81 -32.68
N GLN A 231 30.14 -27.01 -33.47
CA GLN A 231 29.97 -27.27 -34.90
C GLN A 231 31.32 -27.27 -35.65
N GLN A 232 32.21 -26.32 -35.36
CA GLN A 232 33.55 -26.31 -35.97
C GLN A 232 34.35 -27.57 -35.62
N GLN A 233 34.30 -28.04 -34.37
CA GLN A 233 34.98 -29.28 -33.98
C GLN A 233 34.41 -30.50 -34.71
N GLN A 234 33.09 -30.59 -34.86
CA GLN A 234 32.46 -31.68 -35.60
C GLN A 234 32.83 -31.66 -37.09
N GLN A 235 32.89 -30.48 -37.71
CA GLN A 235 33.33 -30.32 -39.10
C GLN A 235 34.80 -30.75 -39.28
N GLN A 236 35.69 -30.36 -38.36
CA GLN A 236 37.09 -30.80 -38.40
C GLN A 236 37.24 -32.31 -38.25
N GLN A 237 36.45 -32.95 -37.38
CA GLN A 237 36.45 -34.41 -37.23
C GLN A 237 35.94 -35.13 -38.49
N GLN A 238 34.89 -34.61 -39.13
CA GLN A 238 34.41 -35.16 -40.40
C GLN A 238 35.44 -35.01 -41.52
N GLN A 239 36.11 -33.87 -41.62
CA GLN A 239 37.16 -33.65 -42.62
C GLN A 239 38.34 -34.62 -42.41
N GLN A 240 38.77 -34.85 -41.17
CA GLN A 240 39.83 -35.82 -40.85
C GLN A 240 39.41 -37.26 -41.19
N GLN A 241 38.15 -37.65 -40.97
CA GLN A 241 37.66 -38.97 -41.38
C GLN A 241 37.62 -39.15 -42.90
N ILE A 242 37.26 -38.09 -43.65
CA ILE A 242 37.29 -38.10 -45.11
C ILE A 242 38.73 -38.24 -45.63
N ASP A 243 39.68 -37.50 -45.04
CA ASP A 243 41.09 -37.57 -45.42
C ASP A 243 41.71 -38.95 -45.09
N THR A 244 41.36 -39.53 -43.93
CA THR A 244 41.81 -40.88 -43.51
C THR A 244 41.29 -41.95 -44.47
N ASN A 245 39.99 -41.89 -44.82
CA ASN A 245 39.38 -42.82 -45.77
C ASN A 245 39.96 -42.66 -47.20
N MET A 246 40.38 -41.46 -47.62
CA MET A 246 41.06 -41.25 -48.90
C MET A 246 42.48 -41.85 -48.94
N THR A 247 43.21 -41.83 -47.82
CA THR A 247 44.50 -42.54 -47.70
C THR A 247 44.35 -44.07 -47.70
N ASP A 248 43.30 -44.62 -47.08
CA ASP A 248 43.06 -46.07 -47.02
C ASP A 248 42.58 -46.69 -48.35
N VAL A 249 41.99 -45.89 -49.24
CA VAL A 249 41.66 -46.34 -50.61
C VAL A 249 42.93 -46.46 -51.48
N ASN A 250 43.96 -45.64 -51.23
CA ASN A 250 45.22 -45.71 -52.00
C ASN A 250 46.17 -46.84 -51.53
N SER A 251 46.01 -47.37 -50.33
CA SER A 251 46.81 -48.49 -49.79
C SER A 251 46.22 -49.88 -50.11
N ASN A 252 44.95 -49.97 -50.52
CA ASN A 252 44.24 -51.25 -50.76
C ASN A 252 44.16 -51.71 -52.23
N VAL A 253 44.89 -51.08 -53.17
CA VAL A 253 44.95 -51.53 -54.58
C VAL A 253 46.12 -52.50 -54.86
N ILE A 254 46.99 -52.78 -53.89
CA ILE A 254 48.11 -53.74 -54.06
C ILE A 254 48.05 -54.84 -52.99
N ASN A 255 47.01 -55.68 -53.02
CA ASN A 255 47.17 -57.11 -52.75
C ASN A 255 45.85 -57.86 -52.97
N GLN A 256 45.72 -58.51 -54.12
CA GLN A 256 44.87 -59.69 -54.25
C GLN A 256 45.73 -60.86 -54.69
N GLN A 257 45.73 -61.92 -53.89
CA GLN A 257 45.84 -63.28 -54.42
C GLN A 257 44.83 -64.19 -53.71
N PRO A 258 44.15 -65.11 -54.43
CA PRO A 258 42.87 -65.68 -54.03
C PRO A 258 43.01 -67.13 -53.51
N ILE A 259 42.18 -67.53 -52.54
CA ILE A 259 41.95 -68.96 -52.22
C ILE A 259 40.44 -69.18 -51.94
N PRO A 260 39.85 -70.32 -52.36
CA PRO A 260 38.42 -70.47 -52.62
C PRO A 260 37.63 -71.28 -51.57
N MET A 261 36.32 -70.97 -51.53
CA MET A 261 35.13 -71.84 -51.40
C MET A 261 35.11 -73.03 -50.42
N ASP A 262 34.25 -72.97 -49.38
CA ASP A 262 33.19 -73.98 -49.19
C ASP A 262 32.04 -73.49 -48.27
N LEU A 263 30.84 -74.01 -48.53
CA LEU A 263 29.59 -73.89 -47.78
C LEU A 263 29.62 -74.82 -46.56
N THR A 264 29.03 -74.40 -45.42
CA THR A 264 27.97 -75.16 -44.72
C THR A 264 27.46 -74.44 -43.46
N THR A 265 26.24 -74.83 -43.12
CA THR A 265 25.21 -74.28 -42.27
C THR A 265 25.30 -74.59 -40.76
N ALA A 266 24.63 -73.74 -39.98
CA ALA A 266 23.79 -74.02 -38.81
C ALA A 266 24.32 -73.89 -37.36
N ALA A 267 23.43 -73.27 -36.56
CA ALA A 267 23.11 -73.45 -35.14
C ALA A 267 23.92 -72.75 -34.02
N THR A 268 23.28 -71.73 -33.45
CA THR A 268 22.97 -71.48 -32.03
C THR A 268 23.81 -72.14 -30.92
N THR A 269 24.39 -71.32 -30.02
CA THR A 269 24.39 -71.46 -28.53
C THR A 269 24.96 -70.15 -27.92
N THR A 270 24.17 -69.37 -27.17
CA THR A 270 24.11 -69.32 -25.67
C THR A 270 25.44 -68.83 -25.06
N THR A 271 25.51 -67.76 -24.25
CA THR A 271 25.31 -67.73 -22.78
C THR A 271 25.65 -66.28 -22.33
N THR A 272 24.70 -65.41 -22.00
CA THR A 272 24.17 -65.02 -20.66
C THR A 272 25.15 -64.50 -19.60
N ASN A 273 24.64 -63.48 -18.88
CA ASN A 273 24.92 -63.01 -17.50
C ASN A 273 25.58 -61.62 -17.42
N THR A 274 25.17 -60.66 -16.58
CA THR A 274 24.11 -60.56 -15.56
C THR A 274 24.05 -59.10 -15.07
N ASN A 275 22.85 -58.53 -15.01
CA ASN A 275 22.20 -57.93 -13.82
C ASN A 275 23.06 -57.32 -12.68
N ASN A 276 22.78 -56.06 -12.33
CA ASN A 276 22.05 -55.58 -11.13
C ASN A 276 22.54 -54.18 -10.68
N THR A 277 21.68 -53.16 -10.56
CA THR A 277 20.74 -52.84 -9.45
C THR A 277 21.48 -52.36 -8.19
N THR A 278 21.39 -51.10 -7.75
CA THR A 278 20.42 -50.55 -6.75
C THR A 278 20.68 -49.03 -6.59
N ALA A 279 19.67 -48.15 -6.69
CA ALA A 279 18.81 -47.58 -5.62
C ALA A 279 19.54 -46.55 -4.71
N PHE A 280 19.04 -45.37 -4.33
CA PHE A 280 17.75 -45.06 -3.70
C PHE A 280 17.41 -43.55 -3.79
N THR A 281 16.13 -43.27 -3.54
CA THR A 281 15.33 -42.03 -3.56
C THR A 281 15.70 -40.95 -2.54
N THR A 282 15.33 -39.68 -2.79
CA THR A 282 14.51 -38.90 -1.84
C THR A 282 13.80 -37.68 -2.44
N THR A 283 12.55 -37.57 -2.03
CA THR A 283 11.53 -36.51 -2.06
C THR A 283 12.06 -35.09 -1.77
N THR A 284 11.46 -34.04 -2.34
CA THR A 284 10.92 -32.89 -1.55
C THR A 284 10.16 -31.85 -2.39
N ASN A 285 9.15 -31.30 -1.72
CA ASN A 285 8.12 -30.34 -2.12
C ASN A 285 8.65 -29.01 -2.67
N SER A 286 7.88 -28.38 -3.58
CA SER A 286 7.95 -26.94 -3.81
C SER A 286 6.66 -26.28 -3.30
N ASN A 287 6.72 -25.80 -2.07
CA ASN A 287 5.80 -24.77 -1.58
C ASN A 287 6.27 -23.42 -2.11
N THR A 288 5.42 -22.77 -2.89
CA THR A 288 5.50 -21.34 -3.15
C THR A 288 4.99 -20.60 -1.91
N VAL A 289 5.89 -19.90 -1.21
CA VAL A 289 5.53 -18.80 -0.31
C VAL A 289 6.25 -17.58 -0.83
N ILE A 290 5.45 -16.61 -1.28
CA ILE A 290 5.86 -15.25 -1.59
C ILE A 290 5.81 -14.49 -0.26
N ILE A 291 6.94 -13.88 0.12
CA ILE A 291 6.97 -12.64 0.89
C ILE A 291 7.92 -11.71 0.15
#